data_AF-A0A7J4MV77-F1
#
_entry.id   AF-A0A7J4MV77-F1
#
_cell.length_a   1.000
_cell.length_b   1.000
_cell.length_c   1.000
_cell.angle_alpha   90.00
_cell.angle_beta   90.00
_cell.angle_gamma   90.00
#
_symmetry.space_group_name_H-M   'P 1'
#
loop_
_entity.id
_entity.type
_entity.pdbx_description
1 polymer ?
#
loop_
_entity_poly.entity_id
_entity_poly.type
_entity_poly.pdbx_seq_one_letter_code
_entity_poly.pdbx_strand_id
1 'polypeptide(L)'
;LNTLGNLDGRLMLGKISDPVIGVDIIAGEVMSVGNHPVADKLHVCNVNAGGRSIKVVTNDLDVRENDHVAVALLPPQNFMGVTSEGMFLGVEGVLRDVDGEPGEMPRGIPLEALNETRNLVEEFLKS
;
A
#
# COMPACT_ATOMS: atom_id res chain seq x y z
N LEU A 1 -1.12 -9.61 -12.15
CA LEU A 1 -0.47 -10.93 -11.98
C LEU A 1 0.58 -10.97 -10.84
N ASN A 2 0.75 -9.90 -10.04
CA ASN A 2 1.81 -9.78 -9.03
C ASN A 2 1.82 -10.90 -7.98
N THR A 3 0.65 -11.34 -7.49
CA THR A 3 0.56 -12.37 -6.46
C THR A 3 1.27 -13.67 -6.88
N LEU A 4 1.16 -14.10 -8.13
CA LEU A 4 1.90 -15.27 -8.61
C LEU A 4 3.30 -14.92 -9.09
N GLY A 5 3.47 -13.77 -9.74
CA GLY A 5 4.74 -13.35 -10.33
C GLY A 5 5.87 -13.10 -9.31
N ASN A 6 5.53 -12.68 -8.09
CA ASN A 6 6.49 -12.37 -7.02
C ASN A 6 6.46 -13.38 -5.87
N LEU A 7 5.79 -14.52 -6.05
CA LEU A 7 5.60 -15.49 -4.96
C LEU A 7 6.93 -16.08 -4.48
N ASP A 8 7.85 -16.35 -5.40
CA ASP A 8 9.20 -16.82 -5.10
C ASP A 8 9.96 -15.83 -4.21
N GLY A 9 9.90 -14.53 -4.52
CA GLY A 9 10.46 -13.47 -3.70
C GLY A 9 9.99 -13.51 -2.25
N ARG A 10 8.68 -13.72 -2.04
CA ARG A 10 8.10 -13.83 -0.69
C ARG A 10 8.50 -15.12 0.01
N LEU A 11 8.58 -16.24 -0.70
CA LEU A 11 9.06 -17.52 -0.15
C LEU A 11 10.54 -17.49 0.25
N MET A 12 11.37 -16.69 -0.44
CA MET A 12 12.79 -16.53 -0.12
C MET A 12 13.05 -15.81 1.21
N LEU A 13 12.05 -15.14 1.80
CA LEU A 13 12.16 -14.53 3.14
C LEU A 13 12.36 -15.58 4.26
N GLY A 14 12.19 -16.86 3.94
CA GLY A 14 12.47 -17.98 4.84
C GLY A 14 11.23 -18.40 5.61
N LYS A 15 11.44 -19.01 6.78
CA LYS A 15 10.36 -19.58 7.60
C LYS A 15 9.68 -18.50 8.45
N ILE A 16 9.03 -17.56 7.78
CA ILE A 16 8.20 -16.52 8.39
C ILE A 16 6.74 -16.90 8.14
N SER A 17 5.91 -16.87 9.17
CA SER A 17 4.47 -17.15 9.09
C SER A 17 3.70 -15.93 9.60
N ASP A 18 3.83 -14.81 8.90
CA ASP A 18 3.09 -13.57 9.16
C ASP A 18 2.21 -13.26 7.93
N PRO A 19 0.89 -13.02 8.08
CA PRO A 19 0.03 -12.70 6.94
C PRO A 19 0.52 -11.52 6.10
N VAL A 20 1.24 -10.57 6.70
CA VAL A 20 1.75 -9.39 5.98
C VAL A 20 2.70 -9.75 4.84
N ILE A 21 3.46 -10.84 4.96
CA ILE A 21 4.35 -11.32 3.89
C ILE A 21 3.60 -12.09 2.79
N GLY A 22 2.28 -12.21 2.88
CA GLY A 22 1.43 -12.77 1.84
C GLY A 22 1.21 -11.83 0.65
N VAL A 23 1.53 -10.54 0.83
CA VAL A 23 1.40 -9.50 -0.19
C VAL A 23 2.73 -8.76 -0.36
N ASP A 24 2.87 -8.09 -1.49
CA ASP A 24 4.04 -7.25 -1.74
C ASP A 24 3.84 -5.90 -1.03
N ILE A 25 4.84 -5.46 -0.27
CA ILE A 25 4.92 -4.10 0.25
C ILE A 25 6.08 -3.41 -0.45
N ILE A 26 5.79 -2.28 -1.08
CA ILE A 26 6.76 -1.53 -1.87
C ILE A 26 6.86 -0.07 -1.40
N ALA A 27 8.03 0.53 -1.53
CA ALA A 27 8.16 1.97 -1.50
C ALA A 27 7.53 2.58 -2.76
N GLY A 28 6.98 3.78 -2.64
CA GLY A 28 6.41 4.53 -3.73
C GLY A 28 6.46 6.03 -3.49
N GLU A 29 6.28 6.80 -4.56
CA GLU A 29 6.26 8.26 -4.53
C GLU A 29 4.89 8.76 -4.97
N VAL A 30 4.25 9.62 -4.18
CA VAL A 30 2.95 10.18 -4.53
C VAL A 30 3.12 11.23 -5.64
N MET A 31 2.60 10.93 -6.83
CA MET A 31 2.69 11.80 -8.01
C MET A 31 1.63 12.89 -8.04
N SER A 32 0.42 12.59 -7.52
CA SER A 32 -0.70 13.53 -7.48
C SER A 32 -1.70 13.15 -6.40
N VAL A 33 -2.35 14.14 -5.78
CA VAL A 33 -3.44 13.94 -4.80
C VAL A 33 -4.67 14.70 -5.24
N GLY A 34 -5.83 14.03 -5.23
CA GLY A 34 -7.12 14.66 -5.52
C GLY A 34 -8.20 14.24 -4.53
N ASN A 35 -9.21 15.09 -4.36
CA ASN A 35 -10.40 14.73 -3.58
C ASN A 35 -11.16 13.59 -4.28
N HIS A 36 -11.69 12.66 -3.48
CA HIS A 36 -12.59 11.65 -4.00
C HIS A 36 -13.86 12.32 -4.55
N PRO A 37 -14.37 11.93 -5.74
CA PRO A 37 -15.45 12.66 -6.44
C PRO A 37 -16.78 12.74 -5.67
N VAL A 38 -17.00 11.83 -4.72
CA VAL A 38 -18.26 11.70 -3.97
C VAL A 38 -18.07 11.49 -2.47
N ALA A 39 -16.84 11.50 -1.96
CA ALA A 39 -16.54 11.20 -0.56
C ALA A 39 -15.55 12.20 0.03
N ASP A 40 -16.05 13.19 0.77
CA ASP A 40 -15.27 14.34 1.24
C ASP A 40 -14.14 13.99 2.24
N LYS A 41 -14.15 12.77 2.77
CA LYS A 41 -13.15 12.25 3.72
C LYS A 41 -12.12 11.34 3.08
N LEU A 42 -12.08 11.26 1.75
CA LEU A 42 -11.14 10.41 1.03
C LEU A 42 -10.32 11.22 0.02
N HIS A 43 -9.05 10.87 -0.08
CA HIS A 43 -8.17 11.28 -1.17
C HIS A 43 -7.94 10.11 -2.11
N VAL A 44 -7.79 10.45 -3.39
CA VAL A 44 -7.32 9.56 -4.46
C VAL A 44 -5.91 9.98 -4.79
N CYS A 45 -4.95 9.13 -4.45
CA CYS A 45 -3.53 9.33 -4.70
C CYS A 45 -3.13 8.52 -5.93
N ASN A 46 -2.35 9.12 -6.82
CA ASN A 46 -1.65 8.39 -7.87
C ASN A 46 -0.19 8.21 -7.43
N VAL A 47 0.32 6.98 -7.42
CA VAL A 47 1.60 6.63 -6.81
C VAL A 47 2.49 5.96 -7.84
N ASN A 48 3.72 6.47 -7.99
CA ASN A 48 4.77 5.79 -8.73
C ASN A 48 5.26 4.58 -7.92
N ALA A 49 5.12 3.39 -8.49
CA ALA A 49 5.41 2.10 -7.86
C ALA A 49 6.52 1.33 -8.61
N GLY A 50 7.46 2.04 -9.23
CA GLY A 50 8.58 1.43 -9.95
C GLY A 50 8.17 0.85 -11.29
N GLY A 51 8.09 1.70 -12.31
CA GLY A 51 7.74 1.30 -13.68
C GLY A 51 6.23 1.19 -13.95
N ARG A 52 5.39 1.44 -12.94
CA ARG A 52 3.94 1.63 -13.12
C ARG A 52 3.37 2.63 -12.12
N SER A 53 2.26 3.24 -12.50
CA SER A 53 1.45 4.09 -11.62
C SER A 53 0.32 3.25 -11.05
N ILE A 54 0.03 3.40 -9.74
CA ILE A 54 -1.10 2.74 -9.08
C ILE A 54 -1.97 3.78 -8.38
N LYS A 55 -3.28 3.52 -8.32
CA LYS A 55 -4.20 4.36 -7.54
C LYS A 55 -4.34 3.81 -6.13
N VAL A 56 -4.19 4.69 -5.13
CA VAL A 56 -4.41 4.38 -3.73
C VAL A 56 -5.42 5.37 -3.16
N VAL A 57 -6.52 4.85 -2.61
CA VAL A 57 -7.51 5.66 -1.88
C VAL A 57 -7.15 5.64 -0.40
N THR A 58 -7.11 6.82 0.22
CA THR A 58 -6.77 6.97 1.64
C THR A 58 -7.73 7.91 2.34
N ASN A 59 -7.95 7.69 3.64
CA ASN A 59 -8.67 8.60 4.53
C ASN A 59 -7.75 9.65 5.18
N ASP A 60 -6.43 9.52 5.00
CA ASP A 60 -5.46 10.51 5.44
C ASP A 60 -5.43 11.68 4.45
N LEU A 61 -6.03 12.80 4.86
CA LEU A 61 -6.10 14.02 4.07
C LEU A 61 -4.82 14.85 4.13
N ASP A 62 -3.79 14.40 4.85
CA ASP A 62 -2.50 15.08 4.94
C ASP A 62 -1.45 14.55 3.95
N VAL A 63 -1.79 13.53 3.16
CA VAL A 63 -0.93 13.06 2.06
C VAL A 63 -0.79 14.14 0.97
N ARG A 64 0.42 14.33 0.47
CA ARG A 64 0.81 15.36 -0.51
C ARG A 64 1.60 14.75 -1.66
N GLU A 65 1.75 15.52 -2.73
CA GLU A 65 2.67 15.20 -3.82
C GLU A 65 4.12 15.17 -3.32
N ASN A 66 4.90 14.24 -3.85
CA ASN A 66 6.29 13.92 -3.47
C ASN A 66 6.46 13.23 -2.10
N ASP A 67 5.38 12.89 -1.41
CA ASP A 67 5.47 12.02 -0.22
C ASP A 67 6.04 10.65 -0.61
N HIS A 68 6.99 10.16 0.17
CA HIS A 68 7.57 8.83 0.02
C HIS A 68 6.86 7.86 0.97
N VAL A 69 6.10 6.95 0.39
CA VAL A 69 5.12 6.13 1.10
C VAL A 69 5.43 4.65 0.95
N ALA A 70 4.95 3.84 1.90
CA ALA A 70 4.93 2.38 1.75
C ALA A 70 3.53 1.95 1.34
N VAL A 71 3.43 1.15 0.28
CA VAL A 71 2.17 0.64 -0.27
C VAL A 71 2.11 -0.88 -0.16
N ALA A 72 1.11 -1.40 0.54
CA ALA A 72 0.73 -2.80 0.47
C ALA A 72 -0.13 -3.05 -0.78
N LEU A 73 0.33 -3.93 -1.67
CA LEU A 73 -0.40 -4.34 -2.87
C LEU A 73 -1.45 -5.40 -2.53
N LEU A 74 -2.55 -4.94 -1.93
CA LEU A 74 -3.70 -5.73 -1.53
C LEU A 74 -4.64 -5.99 -2.71
N PRO A 75 -5.58 -6.96 -2.59
CA PRO A 75 -6.67 -7.11 -3.55
C PRO A 75 -7.40 -5.77 -3.77
N PRO A 76 -7.67 -5.38 -5.03
CA PRO A 76 -8.28 -4.09 -5.30
C PRO A 76 -9.65 -3.92 -4.65
N GLN A 77 -9.91 -2.73 -4.12
CA GLN A 77 -11.21 -2.37 -3.52
C GLN A 77 -11.83 -1.19 -4.27
N ASN A 78 -13.16 -1.22 -4.42
CA ASN A 78 -13.90 -0.12 -5.06
C ASN A 78 -14.50 0.81 -4.00
N PHE A 79 -14.08 2.06 -4.02
CA PHE A 79 -14.62 3.14 -3.20
C PHE A 79 -15.50 4.01 -4.08
N MET A 80 -16.81 3.76 -4.04
CA MET A 80 -17.83 4.55 -4.76
C MET A 80 -17.46 4.90 -6.22
N GLY A 81 -16.97 3.92 -6.98
CA GLY A 81 -16.58 4.06 -8.38
C GLY A 81 -15.08 4.25 -8.62
N VAL A 82 -14.27 4.51 -7.59
CA VAL A 82 -12.80 4.58 -7.70
C VAL A 82 -12.18 3.27 -7.20
N THR A 83 -11.48 2.56 -8.08
CA THR A 83 -10.72 1.36 -7.68
C THR A 83 -9.38 1.75 -7.08
N SER A 84 -9.18 1.40 -5.80
CA SER A 84 -7.89 1.42 -5.11
C SER A 84 -7.17 0.09 -5.34
N GLU A 85 -5.90 0.14 -5.70
CA GLU A 85 -5.06 -1.02 -6.02
C GLU A 85 -4.10 -1.40 -4.89
N GLY A 86 -4.22 -0.73 -3.74
CA GLY A 86 -3.41 -0.99 -2.56
C GLY A 86 -3.84 -0.12 -1.39
N MET A 87 -3.03 -0.14 -0.34
CA MET A 87 -3.21 0.63 0.88
C MET A 87 -1.87 1.16 1.36
N PHE A 88 -1.83 2.40 1.85
CA PHE A 88 -0.64 2.93 2.51
C PHE A 88 -0.44 2.31 3.89
N LEU A 89 0.81 2.14 4.31
CA LEU A 89 1.12 1.77 5.69
C LEU A 89 1.10 3.02 6.59
N GLY A 90 0.67 2.83 7.84
CA GLY A 90 0.48 3.94 8.78
C GLY A 90 0.21 3.48 10.21
N VAL A 91 0.37 4.40 11.18
CA VAL A 91 0.05 4.16 12.61
C VAL A 91 -1.03 5.13 13.07
N GLU A 92 -0.77 6.43 12.98
CA GLU A 92 -1.74 7.51 13.26
C GLU A 92 -2.00 8.36 11.99
N GLY A 93 -1.87 7.71 10.83
CA GLY A 93 -1.76 8.34 9.52
C GLY A 93 -0.69 7.66 8.67
N VAL A 94 -0.60 8.06 7.41
CA VAL A 94 0.29 7.49 6.40
C VAL A 94 1.75 7.85 6.72
N LEU A 95 2.64 6.85 6.61
CA LEU A 95 4.08 7.08 6.61
C LEU A 95 4.49 7.77 5.31
N ARG A 96 5.09 8.98 5.41
CA ARG A 96 5.40 9.86 4.27
C ARG A 96 6.88 10.11 4.01
N ASP A 97 7.75 9.59 4.88
CA ASP A 97 9.21 9.67 4.77
C ASP A 97 9.81 8.25 4.74
N VAL A 98 9.26 7.37 3.90
CA VAL A 98 9.70 5.97 3.77
C VAL A 98 10.99 5.89 2.96
N ASP A 99 11.98 5.14 3.47
CA ASP A 99 13.23 4.84 2.77
C ASP A 99 13.04 3.68 1.77
N GLY A 100 13.51 3.88 0.53
CA GLY A 100 13.44 2.91 -0.57
C GLY A 100 13.11 3.57 -1.90
N GLU A 101 13.63 3.01 -3.00
CA GLU A 101 13.27 3.48 -4.34
C GLU A 101 11.87 2.97 -4.74
N PRO A 102 11.10 3.73 -5.54
CA PRO A 102 9.79 3.28 -6.01
C PRO A 102 9.80 1.88 -6.62
N GLY A 103 8.94 1.00 -6.08
CA GLY A 103 8.81 -0.40 -6.50
C GLY A 103 9.71 -1.39 -5.75
N GLU A 104 10.68 -0.92 -4.98
CA GLU A 104 11.52 -1.77 -4.12
C GLU A 104 10.88 -2.01 -2.75
N MET A 105 11.44 -2.95 -1.98
CA MET A 105 11.01 -3.19 -0.60
C MET A 105 11.41 -2.00 0.29
N PRO A 106 10.47 -1.41 1.05
CA PRO A 106 10.78 -0.28 1.91
C PRO A 106 11.60 -0.70 3.14
N ARG A 107 12.38 0.23 3.69
CA ARG A 107 13.28 0.02 4.83
C ARG A 107 12.80 0.79 6.05
N GLY A 108 13.11 0.26 7.24
CA GLY A 108 12.86 0.95 8.51
C GLY A 108 11.38 1.11 8.90
N ILE A 109 10.47 0.33 8.30
CA ILE A 109 9.04 0.41 8.59
C ILE A 109 8.75 -0.05 10.03
N PRO A 110 8.07 0.76 10.87
CA PRO A 110 7.61 0.35 12.19
C PRO A 110 6.68 -0.87 12.10
N LEU A 111 6.83 -1.84 13.00
CA LEU A 111 6.04 -3.07 12.98
C LEU A 111 4.54 -2.80 13.18
N GLU A 112 4.21 -1.77 13.94
CA GLU A 112 2.84 -1.34 14.19
C GLU A 112 2.14 -0.88 12.91
N ALA A 113 2.90 -0.30 11.97
CA ALA A 113 2.37 0.17 10.69
C ALA A 113 1.91 -0.96 9.76
N LEU A 114 2.25 -2.21 10.09
CA LEU A 114 1.87 -3.41 9.36
C LEU A 114 0.52 -3.98 9.81
N ASN A 115 -0.03 -3.51 10.93
CA ASN A 115 -1.20 -4.14 11.58
C ASN A 115 -2.46 -4.12 10.70
N GLU A 116 -2.78 -2.99 10.09
CA GLU A 116 -3.95 -2.89 9.20
C GLU A 116 -3.81 -3.79 7.98
N THR A 117 -2.62 -3.83 7.38
CA THR A 117 -2.32 -4.72 6.24
C THR A 117 -2.49 -6.18 6.65
N ARG A 118 -1.96 -6.58 7.81
CA ARG A 118 -2.11 -7.94 8.34
C ARG A 118 -3.59 -8.32 8.49
N ASN A 119 -4.40 -7.44 9.09
CA ASN A 119 -5.83 -7.66 9.28
C ASN A 119 -6.57 -7.86 7.96
N LEU A 120 -6.27 -7.03 6.94
CA LEU A 120 -6.90 -7.15 5.63
C LEU A 120 -6.53 -8.42 4.89
N VAL A 121 -5.27 -8.88 4.99
CA VAL A 121 -4.88 -10.18 4.42
C VAL A 121 -5.60 -11.32 5.14
N GLU A 122 -5.68 -11.30 6.47
CA GLU A 122 -6.41 -12.31 7.22
C GLU A 122 -7.91 -12.33 6.89
N GLU A 123 -8.54 -11.17 6.71
CA GLU A 123 -9.94 -11.06 6.32
C GLU A 123 -10.16 -11.65 4.92
N PHE A 124 -9.30 -11.32 3.96
CA PHE A 124 -9.36 -11.88 2.61
C PHE A 124 -9.22 -13.41 2.58
N LEU A 125 -8.44 -14.00 3.49
CA LEU A 125 -8.30 -15.46 3.57
C LEU A 125 -9.53 -16.16 4.17
N LYS A 126 -10.43 -15.43 4.84
CA LYS A 126 -11.66 -15.99 5.45
C LYS A 126 -12.87 -15.96 4.49
N SER A 127 -12.79 -15.19 3.40
CA SER A 127 -13.84 -15.07 2.38
C SER A 127 -13.78 -16.21 1.36
#